data_AF-A0A955D1R3-F1
#
_entry.id   AF-A0A955D1R3-F1
#
_cell.length_a   1.000
_cell.length_b   1.000
_cell.length_c   1.000
_cell.angle_alpha   90.00
_cell.angle_beta   90.00
_cell.angle_gamma   90.00
#
_symmetry.space_group_name_H-M   'P 1'
#
loop_
_entity.id
_entity.type
_entity.pdbx_description
1 polymer ?
#
loop_
_entity_poly.entity_id
_entity_poly.type
_entity_poly.pdbx_seq_one_letter_code
_entity_poly.pdbx_strand_id
1 'polypeptide(L)'
;MAMIEIKTDPTLRELRIFAALWFVFFLVFGWIAVRSGQGLLGLSAATGICFAVSLAFNRDFPKRAQLLGALIPLGLLATWAGIRLVASAGVPEPTIRWTVRGLFAALGAVGAGAALADRGVARRLYRGWMFAALPIGWTVSHIMLGAVYFLVVTPIGLALRTLGKDPMERRFDPSAATYWRPRRQTTDPRRYFRQS
;
A
#
# COMPACT_ATOMS: atom_id res chain seq x y z
N MET A 1 -0.04 -19.18 -4.00
CA MET A 1 -1.09 -18.55 -4.84
C MET A 1 -1.69 -17.43 -4.01
N ALA A 2 -1.33 -16.17 -4.27
CA ALA A 2 -1.78 -15.04 -3.46
C ALA A 2 -3.31 -14.89 -3.55
N MET A 3 -3.97 -15.03 -2.39
CA MET A 3 -5.41 -14.85 -2.17
C MET A 3 -5.75 -13.35 -2.09
N ILE A 4 -5.39 -12.57 -3.12
CA ILE A 4 -5.95 -11.24 -3.33
C ILE A 4 -6.80 -11.36 -4.59
N GLU A 5 -8.04 -11.79 -4.41
CA GLU A 5 -9.02 -11.82 -5.48
C GLU A 5 -9.39 -10.37 -5.80
N ILE A 6 -8.73 -9.79 -6.80
CA ILE A 6 -9.09 -8.46 -7.30
C ILE A 6 -10.50 -8.60 -7.87
N LYS A 7 -11.47 -7.91 -7.27
CA LYS A 7 -12.84 -7.86 -7.78
C LYS A 7 -12.83 -7.23 -9.17
N THR A 8 -12.82 -8.07 -10.21
CA THR A 8 -12.69 -7.62 -11.61
C THR A 8 -14.00 -7.13 -12.21
N ASP A 9 -15.13 -7.42 -11.54
CA ASP A 9 -16.45 -6.92 -11.90
C ASP A 9 -17.09 -6.10 -10.75
N PRO A 10 -16.69 -4.83 -10.57
CA PRO A 10 -17.27 -3.95 -9.58
C PRO A 10 -18.73 -3.57 -9.95
N THR A 11 -19.56 -3.43 -8.92
CA THR A 11 -20.94 -2.95 -9.05
C THR A 11 -20.99 -1.48 -9.48
N LEU A 12 -22.14 -1.02 -9.96
CA LEU A 12 -22.34 0.39 -10.32
C LEU A 12 -22.06 1.38 -9.17
N ARG A 13 -22.44 1.01 -7.94
CA ARG A 13 -22.18 1.84 -6.76
C ARG A 13 -20.68 1.96 -6.52
N GLU A 14 -19.95 0.85 -6.62
CA GLU A 14 -18.48 0.84 -6.47
C GLU A 14 -17.79 1.64 -7.57
N LEU A 15 -18.27 1.57 -8.82
CA LEU A 15 -17.72 2.39 -9.91
C LEU A 15 -17.94 3.89 -9.68
N ARG A 16 -19.10 4.29 -9.15
CA ARG A 16 -19.38 5.69 -8.78
C ARG A 16 -18.50 6.17 -7.63
N ILE A 17 -18.35 5.34 -6.59
CA ILE A 17 -17.45 5.62 -5.48
C ILE A 17 -16.01 5.73 -5.99
N PHE A 18 -15.57 4.82 -6.84
CA PHE A 18 -14.26 4.87 -7.47
C PHE A 18 -14.07 6.16 -8.25
N ALA A 19 -15.02 6.56 -9.11
CA ALA A 19 -14.92 7.80 -9.88
C ALA A 19 -14.84 9.04 -8.97
N ALA A 20 -15.63 9.08 -7.88
CA ALA A 20 -15.58 10.17 -6.90
C ALA A 20 -14.23 10.20 -6.16
N LEU A 21 -13.75 9.06 -5.67
CA LEU A 21 -12.44 8.95 -5.01
C LEU A 21 -11.30 9.29 -5.96
N TRP A 22 -11.42 8.90 -7.23
CA TRP A 22 -10.44 9.20 -8.27
C TRP A 22 -10.36 10.71 -8.53
N PHE A 23 -11.51 11.38 -8.66
CA PHE A 23 -11.54 12.84 -8.80
C PHE A 23 -10.93 13.55 -7.59
N VAL A 24 -11.34 13.17 -6.38
CA VAL A 24 -10.81 13.74 -5.13
C VAL A 24 -9.31 13.49 -5.02
N PHE A 25 -8.84 12.29 -5.36
CA PHE A 25 -7.43 11.94 -5.37
C PHE A 25 -6.65 12.92 -6.25
N PHE A 26 -7.11 13.19 -7.48
CA PHE A 26 -6.42 14.10 -8.40
C PHE A 26 -6.43 15.57 -7.92
N LEU A 27 -7.51 16.02 -7.26
CA LEU A 27 -7.55 17.35 -6.64
C LEU A 27 -6.54 17.49 -5.50
N VAL A 28 -6.54 16.53 -4.57
CA VAL A 28 -5.61 16.51 -3.44
C VAL A 28 -4.19 16.36 -3.93
N PHE A 29 -3.95 15.47 -4.90
CA PHE A 29 -2.65 15.24 -5.49
C PHE A 29 -2.11 16.49 -6.18
N GLY A 30 -2.93 17.14 -7.02
CA GLY A 30 -2.55 18.40 -7.68
C GLY A 30 -2.26 19.53 -6.68
N TRP A 31 -2.96 19.56 -5.55
CA TRP A 31 -2.67 20.50 -4.48
C TRP A 31 -1.35 20.18 -3.76
N ILE A 32 -1.11 18.91 -3.37
CA ILE A 32 0.15 18.46 -2.72
C ILE A 32 1.34 18.69 -3.64
N ALA A 33 1.18 18.38 -4.93
CA ALA A 33 2.22 18.46 -5.95
C ALA A 33 2.91 19.83 -6.01
N VAL A 34 2.15 20.91 -5.75
CA VAL A 34 2.66 22.28 -5.79
C VAL A 34 2.61 22.98 -4.43
N ARG A 35 2.20 22.29 -3.36
CA ARG A 35 2.25 22.82 -1.99
C ARG A 35 3.70 22.91 -1.51
N SER A 36 4.50 21.90 -1.82
CA SER A 36 5.93 21.84 -1.50
C SER A 36 6.73 21.76 -2.80
N GLY A 37 7.75 22.60 -2.97
CA GLY A 37 8.64 22.53 -4.14
C GLY A 37 9.36 21.19 -4.30
N GLN A 38 9.33 20.32 -3.28
CA GLN A 38 9.89 18.97 -3.33
C GLN A 38 8.85 17.85 -3.13
N GLY A 39 7.55 18.18 -3.02
CA GLY A 39 6.51 17.18 -2.75
C GLY A 39 6.45 16.06 -3.80
N LEU A 40 6.51 16.43 -5.08
CA LEU A 40 6.50 15.46 -6.19
C LEU A 40 7.76 14.58 -6.22
N LEU A 41 8.94 15.15 -5.91
CA LEU A 41 10.19 14.40 -5.84
C LEU A 41 10.16 13.36 -4.70
N GLY A 42 9.63 13.75 -3.55
CA GLY A 42 9.44 12.82 -2.43
C GLY A 42 8.47 11.69 -2.79
N LEU A 43 7.37 12.00 -3.47
CA LEU A 43 6.40 11.01 -3.92
C LEU A 43 6.95 10.08 -5.01
N SER A 44 7.73 10.60 -5.97
CA SER A 44 8.40 9.78 -6.98
C SER A 44 9.42 8.83 -6.34
N ALA A 45 10.18 9.31 -5.36
CA ALA A 45 11.13 8.49 -4.63
C ALA A 45 10.42 7.39 -3.82
N ALA A 46 9.39 7.76 -3.05
CA ALA A 46 8.64 6.80 -2.22
C ALA A 46 7.96 5.72 -3.05
N THR A 47 7.26 6.10 -4.12
CA THR A 47 6.63 5.14 -5.04
C THR A 47 7.68 4.33 -5.81
N GLY A 48 8.78 4.95 -6.23
CA GLY A 48 9.91 4.28 -6.88
C GLY A 48 10.53 3.20 -6.00
N ILE A 49 10.77 3.49 -4.72
CA ILE A 49 11.24 2.51 -3.73
C ILE A 49 10.23 1.37 -3.58
N CYS A 50 8.94 1.69 -3.45
CA CYS A 50 7.90 0.67 -3.32
C CYS A 50 7.87 -0.29 -4.51
N PHE A 51 7.96 0.25 -5.72
CA PHE A 51 8.01 -0.53 -6.95
C PHE A 51 9.33 -1.31 -7.09
N ALA A 52 10.48 -0.73 -6.72
CA ALA A 52 11.76 -1.42 -6.76
C ALA A 52 11.80 -2.62 -5.80
N VAL A 53 11.31 -2.43 -4.57
CA VAL A 53 11.19 -3.50 -3.56
C VAL A 53 10.23 -4.57 -4.04
N SER A 54 9.05 -4.19 -4.56
CA SER A 54 8.15 -5.17 -5.17
C SER A 54 8.81 -5.89 -6.35
N LEU A 55 9.48 -5.19 -7.25
CA LEU A 55 10.12 -5.81 -8.41
C LEU A 55 11.23 -6.80 -8.00
N ALA A 56 11.96 -6.52 -6.94
CA ALA A 56 13.01 -7.40 -6.42
C ALA A 56 12.44 -8.64 -5.71
N PHE A 57 11.47 -8.46 -4.81
CA PHE A 57 11.05 -9.51 -3.87
C PHE A 57 9.70 -10.14 -4.21
N ASN A 58 8.81 -9.41 -4.90
CA ASN A 58 7.46 -9.85 -5.18
C ASN A 58 7.43 -10.76 -6.41
N ARG A 59 7.25 -12.06 -6.16
CA ARG A 59 7.13 -13.11 -7.19
C ARG A 59 5.67 -13.41 -7.56
N ASP A 60 4.71 -12.92 -6.77
CA ASP A 60 3.28 -13.21 -6.98
C ASP A 60 2.69 -12.45 -8.17
N PHE A 61 3.30 -11.32 -8.57
CA PHE A 61 2.79 -10.47 -9.65
C PHE A 61 3.62 -10.55 -10.93
N PRO A 62 2.98 -10.52 -12.12
CA PRO A 62 3.68 -10.57 -13.39
C PRO A 62 4.60 -9.36 -13.56
N LYS A 63 5.89 -9.61 -13.86
CA LYS A 63 6.92 -8.56 -13.98
C LYS A 63 6.56 -7.47 -14.99
N ARG A 64 5.89 -7.82 -16.09
CA ARG A 64 5.37 -6.85 -17.08
C ARG A 64 4.43 -5.80 -16.47
N ALA A 65 3.54 -6.21 -15.57
CA ALA A 65 2.59 -5.28 -14.94
C ALA A 65 3.30 -4.40 -13.91
N GLN A 66 4.28 -4.96 -13.19
CA GLN A 66 5.11 -4.19 -12.25
C GLN A 66 5.97 -3.15 -12.99
N LEU A 67 6.54 -3.51 -14.14
CA LEU A 67 7.30 -2.59 -15.00
C LEU A 67 6.40 -1.49 -15.59
N LEU A 68 5.18 -1.83 -16.03
CA LEU A 68 4.21 -0.83 -16.47
C LEU A 68 3.81 0.11 -15.32
N GLY A 69 3.66 -0.40 -14.10
CA GLY A 69 3.42 0.43 -12.92
C GLY A 69 4.59 1.34 -12.54
N ALA A 70 5.83 0.95 -12.87
CA ALA A 70 7.02 1.80 -12.68
C ALA A 70 7.00 3.08 -13.54
N LEU A 71 6.08 3.20 -14.50
CA LEU A 71 5.82 4.48 -15.18
C LEU A 71 5.30 5.56 -14.22
N ILE A 72 4.69 5.19 -13.10
CA ILE A 72 4.18 6.14 -12.10
C ILE A 72 5.31 6.98 -11.48
N PRO A 73 6.32 6.39 -10.81
CA PRO A 73 7.41 7.17 -10.24
C PRO A 73 8.17 7.98 -11.30
N LEU A 74 8.33 7.44 -12.52
CA LEU A 74 8.94 8.16 -13.64
C LEU A 74 8.11 9.37 -14.07
N GLY A 75 6.80 9.22 -14.20
CA GLY A 75 5.89 10.31 -14.54
C GLY A 75 5.87 11.41 -13.48
N LEU A 76 5.92 11.03 -12.20
CA LEU A 76 6.03 11.98 -11.08
C LEU A 76 7.35 12.75 -11.12
N LEU A 77 8.47 12.05 -11.36
CA LEU A 77 9.78 12.66 -11.50
C LEU A 77 9.85 13.61 -12.70
N ALA A 78 9.31 13.20 -13.85
CA ALA A 78 9.23 14.02 -15.06
C ALA A 78 8.36 15.27 -14.83
N THR A 79 7.24 15.14 -14.13
CA THR A 79 6.38 16.27 -13.77
C THR A 79 7.11 17.26 -12.86
N TRP A 80 7.84 16.75 -11.86
CA TRP A 80 8.67 17.58 -10.98
C TRP A 80 9.77 18.30 -11.76
N ALA A 81 10.49 17.58 -12.62
CA ALA A 81 11.55 18.16 -13.45
C ALA A 81 11.00 19.22 -14.41
N GLY A 82 9.85 18.98 -15.04
CA GLY A 82 9.18 19.94 -15.91
C GLY A 82 8.76 21.21 -15.15
N ILE A 83 8.21 21.08 -13.94
CA ILE A 83 7.89 22.24 -13.10
C ILE A 83 9.15 23.05 -12.78
N ARG A 84 10.28 22.39 -12.47
CA ARG A 84 11.55 23.05 -12.19
C ARG A 84 12.15 23.72 -13.43
N LEU A 85 12.01 23.11 -14.59
CA LEU A 85 12.44 23.69 -15.85
C LEU A 85 11.64 24.96 -16.17
N VAL A 86 10.32 24.92 -16.04
CA VAL A 86 9.44 26.08 -16.24
C VAL A 86 9.73 27.19 -15.24
N ALA A 87 9.97 26.85 -13.96
CA ALA A 87 10.40 27.82 -12.96
C ALA A 87 11.77 28.45 -13.30
N SER A 88 12.72 27.66 -13.82
CA SER A 88 14.03 28.17 -14.24
C SER A 88 13.96 29.09 -15.46
N ALA A 89 12.90 29.00 -16.26
CA ALA A 89 12.62 29.90 -17.37
C ALA A 89 12.02 31.25 -16.95
N GLY A 90 11.90 31.52 -15.63
CA GLY A 90 11.41 32.80 -15.10
C GLY A 90 9.89 32.92 -15.00
N VAL A 91 9.14 31.83 -15.20
CA VAL A 91 7.68 31.85 -15.05
C VAL A 91 7.29 32.05 -13.58
N PRO A 92 6.37 32.99 -13.25
CA PRO A 92 5.96 33.23 -11.87
C PRO A 92 5.39 31.98 -11.21
N GLU A 93 5.86 31.70 -9.98
CA GLU A 93 5.40 30.58 -9.15
C GLU A 93 3.86 30.45 -9.08
N PRO A 94 3.08 31.53 -8.85
CA PRO A 94 1.61 31.43 -8.80
C PRO A 94 1.00 30.84 -10.08
N THR A 95 1.50 31.25 -11.25
CA THR A 95 1.05 30.77 -12.56
C THR A 95 1.30 29.27 -12.68
N ILE A 96 2.49 28.81 -12.29
CA ILE A 96 2.84 27.38 -12.28
C ILE A 96 1.86 26.61 -11.38
N ARG A 97 1.56 27.13 -10.18
CA ARG A 97 0.65 26.44 -9.23
C ARG A 97 -0.76 26.29 -9.77
N TRP A 98 -1.34 27.35 -10.34
CA TRP A 98 -2.68 27.32 -10.88
C TRP A 98 -2.79 26.44 -12.11
N THR A 99 -1.81 26.51 -13.02
CA THR A 99 -1.78 25.67 -14.22
C THR A 99 -1.67 24.19 -13.84
N VAL A 100 -0.73 23.81 -12.96
CA VAL A 100 -0.57 22.41 -12.55
C VAL A 100 -1.82 21.91 -11.81
N ARG A 101 -2.39 22.69 -10.89
CA ARG A 101 -3.66 22.33 -10.21
C ARG A 101 -4.81 22.17 -11.19
N GLY A 102 -4.93 23.08 -12.15
CA GLY A 102 -5.95 23.03 -13.20
C GLY A 102 -5.81 21.80 -14.09
N LEU A 103 -4.59 21.45 -14.50
CA LEU A 103 -4.32 20.25 -15.29
C LEU A 103 -4.66 18.96 -14.54
N PHE A 104 -4.27 18.84 -13.27
CA PHE A 104 -4.64 17.68 -12.46
C PHE A 104 -6.15 17.61 -12.21
N ALA A 105 -6.82 18.74 -11.95
CA ALA A 105 -8.27 18.78 -11.79
C ALA A 105 -9.00 18.39 -13.09
N ALA A 106 -8.54 18.89 -14.24
CA ALA A 106 -9.09 18.54 -15.55
C ALA A 106 -8.90 17.05 -15.86
N LEU A 107 -7.70 16.50 -15.61
CA LEU A 107 -7.43 15.07 -15.75
C LEU A 107 -8.37 14.25 -14.86
N GLY A 108 -8.51 14.66 -13.60
CA GLY A 108 -9.44 14.10 -12.63
C GLY A 108 -10.91 14.13 -13.10
N ALA A 109 -11.35 15.25 -13.66
CA ALA A 109 -12.72 15.41 -14.13
C ALA A 109 -12.99 14.56 -15.37
N VAL A 110 -12.04 14.54 -16.32
CA VAL A 110 -12.15 13.75 -17.55
C VAL A 110 -12.19 12.26 -17.27
N GLY A 111 -11.29 11.74 -16.43
CA GLY A 111 -11.29 10.31 -16.12
C GLY A 111 -12.47 9.88 -15.24
N ALA A 112 -12.91 10.72 -14.30
CA ALA A 112 -14.13 10.45 -13.54
C ALA A 112 -15.38 10.49 -14.45
N GLY A 113 -15.46 11.48 -15.35
CA GLY A 113 -16.53 11.58 -16.35
C GLY A 113 -16.56 10.37 -17.28
N ALA A 114 -15.40 9.96 -17.81
CA ALA A 114 -15.27 8.77 -18.65
C ALA A 114 -15.66 7.48 -17.90
N ALA A 115 -15.29 7.37 -16.62
CA ALA A 115 -15.68 6.24 -15.77
C ALA A 115 -17.18 6.23 -15.44
N LEU A 116 -17.84 7.39 -15.40
CA LEU A 116 -19.29 7.47 -15.18
C LEU A 116 -20.10 7.27 -16.47
N ALA A 117 -19.53 7.64 -17.62
CA ALA A 117 -20.19 7.53 -18.92
C ALA A 117 -20.26 6.09 -19.45
N ASP A 118 -19.17 5.32 -19.33
CA ASP A 118 -19.09 3.95 -19.84
C ASP A 118 -18.56 2.98 -18.77
N ARG A 119 -19.39 1.98 -18.42
CA ARG A 119 -19.02 0.92 -17.46
C ARG A 119 -17.80 0.10 -17.90
N GLY A 120 -17.58 -0.08 -19.20
CA GLY A 120 -16.43 -0.77 -19.76
C GLY A 120 -15.14 0.02 -19.54
N VAL A 121 -15.18 1.34 -19.76
CA VAL A 121 -14.06 2.26 -19.49
C VAL A 121 -13.76 2.31 -18.00
N ALA A 122 -14.81 2.46 -17.17
CA ALA A 122 -14.69 2.44 -15.72
C ALA A 122 -14.02 1.17 -15.19
N ARG A 123 -14.41 -0.01 -15.72
CA ARG A 123 -13.82 -1.30 -15.36
C ARG A 123 -12.36 -1.42 -15.81
N ARG A 124 -11.97 -0.83 -16.94
CA ARG A 124 -10.56 -0.82 -17.39
C ARG A 124 -9.70 0.10 -16.51
N LEU A 125 -10.20 1.31 -16.23
CA LEU A 125 -9.56 2.27 -15.32
C LEU A 125 -9.38 1.68 -13.92
N TYR A 126 -10.45 1.10 -13.35
CA TYR A 126 -10.41 0.45 -12.03
C TYR A 126 -9.36 -0.66 -11.99
N ARG A 127 -9.39 -1.59 -12.96
CA ARG A 127 -8.42 -2.69 -13.00
C ARG A 127 -6.99 -2.19 -13.14
N GLY A 128 -6.74 -1.25 -14.06
CA GLY A 128 -5.41 -0.65 -14.24
C GLY A 128 -4.91 0.04 -12.97
N TRP A 129 -5.79 0.80 -12.30
CA TRP A 129 -5.48 1.48 -11.04
C TRP A 129 -5.17 0.48 -9.91
N MET A 130 -5.92 -0.62 -9.82
CA MET A 130 -5.63 -1.69 -8.86
C MET A 130 -4.27 -2.33 -9.11
N PHE A 131 -3.92 -2.65 -10.36
CA PHE A 131 -2.59 -3.17 -10.69
C PHE A 131 -1.45 -2.22 -10.32
N ALA A 132 -1.68 -0.91 -10.41
CA ALA A 132 -0.72 0.10 -9.96
C ALA A 132 -0.60 0.17 -8.43
N ALA A 133 -1.71 0.07 -7.70
CA ALA A 133 -1.72 0.18 -6.24
C ALA A 133 -1.19 -1.08 -5.54
N LEU A 134 -1.33 -2.26 -6.13
CA LEU A 134 -0.99 -3.54 -5.49
C LEU A 134 0.51 -3.68 -5.12
N PRO A 135 1.49 -3.37 -5.99
CA PRO A 135 2.92 -3.38 -5.63
C PRO A 135 3.24 -2.47 -4.45
N ILE A 136 2.62 -1.27 -4.42
CA ILE A 136 2.79 -0.31 -3.33
C ILE A 136 2.21 -0.91 -2.04
N GLY A 137 0.97 -1.41 -2.09
CA GLY A 137 0.30 -2.02 -0.94
C GLY A 137 1.05 -3.23 -0.39
N TRP A 138 1.59 -4.09 -1.26
CA TRP A 138 2.40 -5.23 -0.88
C TRP A 138 3.66 -4.79 -0.12
N THR A 139 4.42 -3.83 -0.68
CA THR A 139 5.64 -3.33 -0.03
C THR A 139 5.33 -2.67 1.31
N VAL A 140 4.33 -1.77 1.35
CA VAL A 140 3.92 -1.09 2.59
C VAL A 140 3.47 -2.07 3.66
N SER A 141 2.73 -3.12 3.29
CA SER A 141 2.28 -4.14 4.26
C SER A 141 3.44 -4.91 4.88
N HIS A 142 4.47 -5.26 4.10
CA HIS A 142 5.66 -5.94 4.61
C HIS A 142 6.51 -5.02 5.48
N ILE A 143 6.68 -3.75 5.08
CA ILE A 143 7.37 -2.75 5.89
C ILE A 143 6.64 -2.56 7.22
N MET A 144 5.32 -2.44 7.21
CA MET A 144 4.52 -2.27 8.41
C MET A 144 4.64 -3.50 9.33
N LEU A 145 4.54 -4.71 8.77
CA LEU A 145 4.72 -5.94 9.54
C LEU A 145 6.11 -6.01 10.18
N GLY A 146 7.17 -5.69 9.42
CA GLY A 146 8.53 -5.61 9.93
C GLY A 146 8.67 -4.56 11.04
N ALA A 147 8.10 -3.37 10.85
CA ALA A 147 8.12 -2.30 11.84
C ALA A 147 7.42 -2.73 13.14
N VAL A 148 6.22 -3.32 13.06
CA VAL A 148 5.52 -3.84 14.24
C VAL A 148 6.35 -4.93 14.93
N TYR A 149 6.93 -5.86 14.16
CA TYR A 149 7.73 -6.94 14.73
C TYR A 149 8.98 -6.40 15.48
N PHE A 150 9.74 -5.49 14.86
CA PHE A 150 11.00 -5.02 15.45
C PHE A 150 10.84 -3.89 16.46
N LEU A 151 9.82 -3.04 16.34
CA LEU A 151 9.60 -1.90 17.23
C LEU A 151 8.63 -2.18 18.38
N VAL A 152 7.80 -3.22 18.26
CA VAL A 152 6.81 -3.56 19.30
C VAL A 152 7.07 -4.97 19.84
N VAL A 153 7.01 -5.99 18.99
CA VAL A 153 7.09 -7.39 19.46
C VAL A 153 8.48 -7.71 20.04
N THR A 154 9.54 -7.31 19.35
CA THR A 154 10.93 -7.56 19.76
C THR A 154 11.29 -6.89 21.09
N PRO A 155 11.02 -5.58 21.32
CA PRO A 155 11.32 -4.96 22.61
C PRO A 155 10.47 -5.53 23.75
N ILE A 156 9.21 -5.93 23.50
CA ILE A 156 8.42 -6.65 24.51
C ILE A 156 9.10 -7.98 24.86
N GLY A 157 9.54 -8.75 23.86
CA GLY A 157 10.26 -10.00 24.08
C GLY A 157 11.58 -9.81 24.84
N LEU A 158 12.34 -8.76 24.51
CA LEU A 158 13.56 -8.38 25.22
C LEU A 158 13.26 -7.97 26.67
N ALA A 159 12.23 -7.17 26.91
CA ALA A 159 11.82 -6.77 28.26
C ALA A 159 11.37 -7.98 29.11
N LEU A 160 10.63 -8.93 28.54
CA LEU A 160 10.30 -10.18 29.23
C LEU A 160 11.55 -10.99 29.57
N ARG A 161 12.51 -11.06 28.64
CA ARG A 161 13.78 -11.76 28.84
C ARG A 161 14.64 -11.13 29.95
N THR A 162 14.73 -9.79 30.01
CA THR A 162 15.49 -9.08 31.05
C THR A 162 14.80 -9.15 32.42
N LEU A 163 13.47 -9.18 32.46
CA LEU A 163 12.69 -9.40 33.68
C LEU A 163 12.68 -10.87 34.15
N GLY A 164 13.39 -11.77 33.45
CA GLY A 164 13.44 -13.19 33.78
C GLY A 164 12.15 -13.96 33.54
N LYS A 165 11.16 -13.35 32.88
CA LYS A 165 9.88 -13.99 32.57
C LYS A 165 10.05 -14.88 31.32
N ASP A 166 9.83 -16.18 31.50
CA ASP A 166 9.81 -17.14 30.40
C ASP A 166 8.43 -17.81 30.31
N PRO A 167 7.43 -17.14 29.71
CA PRO A 167 6.07 -17.66 29.63
C PRO A 167 5.92 -18.92 28.78
N MET A 168 6.94 -19.26 27.98
CA MET A 168 6.95 -20.50 27.20
C MET A 168 7.86 -21.57 27.80
N GLU A 169 8.41 -21.34 29.00
CA GLU A 169 9.25 -22.30 29.75
C GLU A 169 10.34 -22.93 28.88
N ARG A 170 10.98 -22.11 28.05
CA ARG A 170 11.99 -22.53 27.07
C ARG A 170 13.35 -22.81 27.72
N ARG A 171 13.58 -22.33 28.95
CA ARG A 171 14.81 -22.63 29.70
C ARG A 171 14.83 -24.10 30.11
N PHE A 172 15.90 -24.82 29.72
CA PHE A 172 16.16 -26.18 30.20
C PHE A 172 16.48 -26.16 31.70
N ASP A 173 15.79 -27.01 32.45
CA ASP A 173 16.05 -27.32 33.85
C ASP A 173 16.73 -28.70 33.95
N PRO A 174 18.05 -28.76 34.19
CA PRO A 174 18.79 -30.02 34.30
C PRO A 174 18.35 -30.88 35.48
N SER A 175 17.66 -30.30 36.47
CA SER A 175 17.17 -31.00 37.66
C SER A 175 15.75 -31.55 37.50
N ALA A 176 15.07 -31.22 36.41
CA ALA A 176 13.72 -31.70 36.14
C ALA A 176 13.72 -33.18 35.73
N ALA A 177 13.01 -34.01 36.49
CA ALA A 177 12.82 -35.43 36.16
C ALA A 177 12.05 -35.64 34.84
N THR A 178 11.20 -34.69 34.46
CA THR A 178 10.44 -34.71 33.21
C THR A 178 9.92 -33.33 32.82
N TYR A 179 9.93 -33.00 31.52
CA TYR A 179 9.34 -31.75 30.99
C TYR A 179 7.85 -31.89 30.64
N TRP A 180 7.28 -33.09 30.79
CA TRP A 180 5.86 -33.32 30.50
C TRP A 180 4.98 -32.60 31.53
N ARG A 181 4.25 -31.58 31.08
CA ARG A 181 3.21 -30.93 31.88
C ARG A 181 1.93 -31.77 31.86
N PRO A 182 1.28 -32.07 33.01
CA PRO A 182 0.01 -32.77 33.03
C PRO A 182 -1.04 -31.97 32.26
N ARG A 183 -1.57 -32.53 31.17
CA ARG A 183 -2.64 -31.88 30.41
C ARG A 183 -3.90 -31.96 31.26
N ARG A 184 -4.47 -30.80 31.62
CA ARG A 184 -5.75 -30.74 32.33
C ARG A 184 -6.82 -31.33 31.40
N GLN A 185 -7.23 -32.56 31.67
CA GLN A 185 -8.29 -33.21 30.91
C GLN A 185 -9.61 -32.55 31.32
N THR A 186 -10.28 -31.93 30.35
CA THR A 186 -11.66 -31.50 30.51
C THR A 186 -12.53 -32.72 30.28
N THR A 187 -13.17 -33.20 31.33
CA THR A 187 -13.90 -34.49 31.38
C THR A 187 -15.30 -34.41 30.77
N ASP A 188 -15.61 -33.41 29.93
CA ASP A 188 -16.95 -33.29 29.34
C ASP A 188 -17.07 -34.11 28.04
N PRO A 189 -17.74 -35.29 28.07
CA PRO A 189 -17.93 -36.12 26.89
C PRO A 189 -18.76 -35.42 25.79
N ARG A 190 -19.53 -34.38 26.10
CA ARG A 190 -20.33 -33.62 25.11
C ARG A 190 -19.48 -32.85 24.11
N ARG A 191 -18.17 -32.71 24.35
CA ARG A 191 -17.24 -32.01 23.46
C ARG A 191 -16.90 -32.81 22.21
N TYR A 192 -16.88 -34.14 22.30
CA TYR A 192 -16.62 -35.02 21.14
C TYR A 192 -17.71 -34.89 20.07
N PHE A 193 -18.96 -34.71 20.49
CA PHE A 193 -20.10 -34.54 19.60
C PHE A 193 -20.19 -33.16 18.91
N ARG A 194 -19.28 -32.22 19.20
CA ARG A 194 -19.23 -30.88 18.57
C ARG A 194 -18.06 -30.69 17.61
N GLN A 195 -17.30 -31.74 17.33
CA GLN A 195 -16.13 -31.69 16.45
C GLN A 195 -16.40 -32.23 15.03
N SER A 196 -17.65 -32.62 14.75
CA SER A 196 -18.11 -33.05 13.42
C SER A 196 -18.57 -31.87 12.56
#